data_AF-G3Y799-F1
#
_entry.id   AF-G3Y799-F1
#
_cell.length_a   1.000
_cell.length_b   1.000
_cell.length_c   1.000
_cell.angle_alpha   90.00
_cell.angle_beta   90.00
_cell.angle_gamma   90.00
#
_symmetry.space_group_name_H-M   'P 1'
#
loop_
_entity.id
_entity.type
_entity.pdbx_description
1 polymer ?
#
loop_
_entity_poly.entity_id
_entity_poly.type
_entity_poly.pdbx_seq_one_letter_code
_entity_poly.pdbx_strand_id
1 'polypeptide(L)'
;MALPETPVSSQAILLPVLAFVSVLLSIIPLVLHWKNRNFAASSLILWYLLLNIFNIVNALIWPTDDLDLWWDGNGLCDIEVKIMIASYVAIPGTLVCIFRNLAQVLDTSRANLVPTQSQRWWNHTMVLSFCVIAPVIAMLTHYVYQANRYILYAIAGCLNNYDRSWVTLVLAWIWPLIICLIAGYYCGSSTGVWYLAFLVVKANLWLVIVLHRLKMLSLCTARSRFF
;
A
#
# COMPACT_ATOMS: atom_id res chain seq x y z
N MET A 1 11.35 41.71 -15.22
CA MET A 1 11.80 40.31 -15.27
C MET A 1 10.59 39.45 -15.00
N ALA A 2 10.00 38.86 -16.04
CA ALA A 2 8.93 37.89 -15.87
C ALA A 2 9.54 36.62 -15.28
N LEU A 3 8.99 36.12 -14.19
CA LEU A 3 9.32 34.78 -13.68
C LEU A 3 8.89 33.78 -14.77
N PRO A 4 9.72 32.80 -15.15
CA PRO A 4 9.29 31.77 -16.09
C PRO A 4 8.12 31.03 -15.45
N GLU A 5 6.93 31.11 -16.07
CA GLU A 5 5.80 30.28 -15.68
C GLU A 5 6.16 28.83 -16.04
N THR A 6 6.72 28.10 -15.09
CA THR A 6 6.86 26.65 -15.21
C THR A 6 5.44 26.10 -15.38
N PRO A 7 5.11 25.43 -16.49
CA PRO A 7 3.77 24.91 -16.69
C PRO A 7 3.46 23.95 -15.54
N VAL A 8 2.46 24.29 -14.72
CA VAL A 8 1.96 23.38 -13.69
C VAL A 8 1.54 22.09 -14.38
N SER A 9 2.32 21.03 -14.17
CA SER A 9 2.02 19.72 -14.74
C SER A 9 0.63 19.32 -14.26
N SER A 10 -0.26 18.92 -15.18
CA SER A 10 -1.63 18.50 -14.85
C SER A 10 -1.67 17.37 -13.80
N GLN A 11 -0.57 16.61 -13.71
CA GLN A 11 -0.35 15.57 -12.72
C GLN A 11 -0.27 16.11 -11.28
N ALA A 12 0.30 17.30 -11.08
CA ALA A 12 0.45 17.92 -9.76
C ALA A 12 -0.91 18.27 -9.13
N ILE A 13 -1.93 18.49 -9.95
CA ILE A 13 -3.30 18.77 -9.50
C ILE A 13 -4.11 17.48 -9.42
N LEU A 14 -4.01 16.62 -10.43
CA LEU A 14 -4.83 15.41 -10.53
C LEU A 14 -4.51 14.39 -9.43
N LEU A 15 -3.23 14.22 -9.09
CA LEU A 15 -2.77 13.27 -8.05
C LEU A 15 -3.37 13.55 -6.66
N PRO A 16 -3.20 14.74 -6.06
CA PRO A 16 -3.75 15.01 -4.72
C PRO A 16 -5.27 15.05 -4.72
N VAL A 17 -5.91 15.53 -5.80
CA VAL A 17 -7.39 15.57 -5.87
C VAL A 17 -7.97 14.16 -5.89
N LEU A 18 -7.45 13.26 -6.74
CA LEU A 18 -7.89 11.86 -6.76
C LEU A 18 -7.57 11.15 -5.43
N ALA A 19 -6.40 11.41 -4.85
CA ALA A 19 -6.03 10.85 -3.54
C ALA A 19 -7.00 11.33 -2.44
N PHE A 20 -7.36 12.61 -2.42
CA PHE A 20 -8.32 13.17 -1.45
C PHE A 20 -9.71 12.55 -1.59
N VAL A 21 -10.21 12.44 -2.82
CA VAL A 21 -11.49 11.75 -3.09
C VAL A 21 -11.44 10.30 -2.64
N SER A 22 -10.34 9.60 -2.90
CA SER A 22 -10.17 8.20 -2.49
C SER A 22 -10.15 8.04 -0.96
N VAL A 23 -9.57 9.00 -0.23
CA VAL A 23 -9.55 9.02 1.24
C VAL A 23 -10.98 9.17 1.76
N LEU A 24 -11.73 10.16 1.26
CA LEU A 24 -13.11 10.38 1.68
C LEU A 24 -14.00 9.16 1.42
N LEU A 25 -13.88 8.54 0.25
CA LEU A 25 -14.63 7.33 -0.09
C LEU A 25 -14.25 6.13 0.79
N SER A 26 -13.00 6.05 1.24
CA SER A 26 -12.46 4.94 2.03
C SER A 26 -12.84 5.02 3.52
N ILE A 27 -13.24 6.18 4.03
CA ILE A 27 -13.68 6.34 5.44
C ILE A 27 -14.96 5.53 5.71
N ILE A 28 -15.93 5.54 4.79
CA ILE A 28 -17.19 4.83 4.94
C ILE A 28 -16.99 3.31 5.14
N PRO A 29 -16.29 2.59 4.24
CA PRO A 29 -16.04 1.16 4.43
C PRO A 29 -15.15 0.89 5.64
N LEU A 30 -14.23 1.79 6.01
CA LEU A 30 -13.42 1.64 7.22
C LEU A 30 -14.30 1.55 8.46
N VAL A 31 -15.23 2.51 8.63
CA VAL A 31 -16.14 2.55 9.78
C VAL A 31 -17.04 1.32 9.81
N LEU A 32 -17.55 0.88 8.65
CA LEU A 32 -18.41 -0.29 8.54
C LEU A 32 -17.65 -1.58 8.94
N HIS A 33 -16.46 -1.82 8.39
CA HIS A 33 -15.66 -3.00 8.70
C HIS A 33 -15.16 -3.00 10.14
N TRP A 34 -14.85 -1.82 10.69
CA TRP A 34 -14.47 -1.66 12.09
C TRP A 34 -15.62 -2.03 13.04
N LYS A 35 -16.83 -1.56 12.75
CA LYS A 35 -18.04 -1.93 13.52
C LYS A 35 -18.30 -3.44 13.48
N ASN A 36 -18.02 -4.07 12.34
CA ASN A 36 -18.17 -5.51 12.16
C ASN A 36 -17.00 -6.36 12.70
N ARG A 37 -16.02 -5.73 13.39
CA ARG A 37 -14.80 -6.34 13.92
C ARG A 37 -13.99 -7.14 12.90
N ASN A 38 -14.04 -6.76 11.62
CA ASN A 38 -13.26 -7.42 10.58
C ASN A 38 -11.87 -6.78 10.47
N PHE A 39 -10.96 -7.17 11.36
CA PHE A 39 -9.63 -6.56 11.48
C PHE A 39 -8.80 -6.61 10.19
N ALA A 40 -8.89 -7.70 9.42
CA ALA A 40 -8.14 -7.85 8.18
C ALA A 40 -8.56 -6.79 7.13
N ALA A 41 -9.86 -6.65 6.89
CA ALA A 41 -10.40 -5.64 5.98
C ALA A 41 -10.12 -4.21 6.45
N SER A 42 -10.28 -3.94 7.75
CA SER A 42 -9.96 -2.64 8.34
C SER A 42 -8.49 -2.27 8.17
N SER A 43 -7.57 -3.22 8.38
CA SER A 43 -6.13 -2.96 8.21
C SER A 43 -5.76 -2.70 6.75
N LEU A 44 -6.36 -3.41 5.78
CA LEU A 44 -6.13 -3.16 4.36
C LEU A 44 -6.49 -1.71 3.99
N ILE A 45 -7.68 -1.25 4.43
CA ILE A 45 -8.15 0.11 4.18
C ILE A 45 -7.24 1.14 4.87
N LEU A 46 -6.80 0.87 6.10
CA LEU A 46 -5.89 1.75 6.83
C LEU A 46 -4.55 1.93 6.10
N TRP A 47 -3.96 0.86 5.58
CA TRP A 47 -2.73 0.95 4.78
C TRP A 47 -2.92 1.79 3.50
N TYR A 48 -4.05 1.62 2.79
CA TYR A 48 -4.35 2.46 1.63
C TYR A 48 -4.58 3.92 1.98
N LEU A 49 -5.26 4.20 3.11
CA LEU A 49 -5.45 5.57 3.59
C LEU A 49 -4.11 6.25 3.88
N LEU A 50 -3.20 5.56 4.56
CA LEU A 50 -1.85 6.07 4.84
C LEU A 50 -1.10 6.43 3.55
N LEU A 51 -1.09 5.53 2.56
CA LEU A 51 -0.44 5.80 1.27
C LEU A 51 -1.05 6.99 0.51
N ASN A 52 -2.38 7.15 0.56
CA ASN A 52 -3.03 8.28 -0.09
C ASN A 52 -2.77 9.60 0.64
N ILE A 53 -2.68 9.60 1.97
CA ILE A 53 -2.28 10.78 2.75
C ILE A 53 -0.88 11.23 2.34
N PHE A 54 0.08 10.30 2.18
CA PHE A 54 1.41 10.66 1.69
C PHE A 54 1.37 11.28 0.29
N ASN A 55 0.57 10.75 -0.64
CA ASN A 55 0.43 11.36 -1.96
C ASN A 55 -0.14 12.80 -1.90
N ILE A 56 -1.05 13.09 -0.98
CA ILE A 56 -1.57 14.46 -0.78
C ILE A 56 -0.48 15.36 -0.21
N VAL A 57 0.19 14.92 0.86
CA VAL A 57 1.25 15.69 1.54
C VAL A 57 2.39 15.99 0.58
N ASN A 58 2.82 15.01 -0.22
CA ASN A 58 3.91 15.17 -1.17
C ASN A 58 3.56 16.18 -2.27
N ALA A 59 2.34 16.14 -2.81
CA ALA A 59 1.92 17.11 -3.81
C ALA A 59 1.78 18.54 -3.24
N LEU A 60 1.50 18.69 -1.94
CA LEU A 60 1.44 19.98 -1.27
C LEU A 60 2.83 20.57 -0.97
N ILE A 61 3.78 19.74 -0.54
CA ILE A 61 5.14 20.17 -0.21
C ILE A 61 5.97 20.41 -1.48
N TRP A 62 5.81 19.55 -2.49
CA TRP A 62 6.60 19.56 -3.72
C TRP A 62 5.72 19.73 -4.99
N PRO A 63 5.06 20.90 -5.19
CA PRO A 63 4.13 21.12 -6.31
C PRO A 63 4.76 21.44 -7.69
N THR A 64 5.93 22.07 -7.77
CA THR A 64 6.68 22.44 -8.99
C THR A 64 7.95 21.60 -9.24
N ASP A 65 8.76 21.90 -10.27
CA ASP A 65 9.96 21.12 -10.60
C ASP A 65 11.26 21.65 -9.96
N ASP A 66 11.16 22.69 -9.12
CA ASP A 66 12.30 23.41 -8.53
C ASP A 66 12.81 22.76 -7.23
N LEU A 67 13.44 21.60 -7.36
CA LEU A 67 13.99 20.85 -6.21
C LEU A 67 15.06 21.63 -5.41
N ASP A 68 15.73 22.60 -6.03
CA ASP A 68 16.86 23.39 -5.47
C ASP A 68 16.43 24.42 -4.41
N LEU A 69 15.18 24.85 -4.40
CA LEU A 69 14.64 25.80 -3.43
C LEU A 69 13.93 25.14 -2.24
N TRP A 70 13.72 23.83 -2.32
CA TRP A 70 12.79 23.15 -1.44
C TRP A 70 13.46 22.43 -0.29
N TRP A 71 12.65 22.18 0.73
CA TRP A 71 13.05 21.37 1.86
C TRP A 71 13.36 19.94 1.40
N ASP A 72 14.50 19.42 1.85
CA ASP A 72 15.04 18.11 1.47
C ASP A 72 14.21 16.91 1.97
N GLY A 73 13.08 17.14 2.65
CA GLY A 73 12.17 16.07 3.12
C GLY A 73 12.71 15.25 4.29
N ASN A 74 13.74 15.75 4.99
CA ASN A 74 14.44 15.03 6.03
C ASN A 74 13.48 14.63 7.19
N GLY A 75 13.46 13.35 7.58
CA GLY A 75 12.51 12.80 8.55
C GLY A 75 11.17 12.34 7.95
N LEU A 76 10.53 13.13 7.08
CA LEU A 76 9.29 12.71 6.41
C LEU A 76 9.57 11.59 5.41
N CYS A 77 10.56 11.77 4.53
CA CYS A 77 10.95 10.77 3.55
C CYS A 77 11.45 9.48 4.21
N ASP A 78 12.08 9.56 5.38
CA ASP A 78 12.56 8.38 6.11
C ASP A 78 11.40 7.49 6.57
N ILE A 79 10.33 8.12 7.08
CA ILE A 79 9.13 7.42 7.53
C ILE A 79 8.35 6.92 6.31
N GLU A 80 8.19 7.75 5.28
CA GLU A 80 7.41 7.43 4.09
C GLU A 80 8.00 6.22 3.34
N VAL A 81 9.31 6.21 3.10
CA VAL A 81 9.98 5.10 2.40
C VAL A 81 9.83 3.77 3.14
N LYS A 82 9.93 3.78 4.47
CA LYS A 82 9.74 2.56 5.27
C LYS A 82 8.29 2.09 5.23
N ILE A 83 7.33 3.00 5.36
CA ILE A 83 5.90 2.67 5.29
C ILE A 83 5.52 2.16 3.88
N MET A 84 6.06 2.76 2.83
CA MET A 84 5.82 2.32 1.45
C MET A 84 6.29 0.87 1.26
N ILE A 85 7.45 0.51 1.80
CA ILE A 85 7.97 -0.86 1.69
C ILE A 85 7.17 -1.85 2.54
N ALA A 86 6.79 -1.45 3.76
CA ALA A 86 5.85 -2.24 4.55
C ALA A 86 4.55 -2.50 3.78
N SER A 87 4.03 -1.51 3.05
CA SER A 87 2.78 -1.65 2.32
C SER A 87 2.82 -2.73 1.23
N TYR A 88 3.96 -2.93 0.56
CA TYR A 88 4.13 -3.99 -0.44
C TYR A 88 3.96 -5.40 0.14
N VAL A 89 4.19 -5.59 1.44
CA VAL A 89 3.99 -6.86 2.15
C VAL A 89 2.63 -6.89 2.86
N ALA A 90 2.22 -5.78 3.47
CA ALA A 90 0.99 -5.68 4.24
C ALA A 90 -0.26 -5.86 3.35
N ILE A 91 -0.30 -5.22 2.18
CA ILE A 91 -1.45 -5.28 1.27
C ILE A 91 -1.72 -6.73 0.81
N PRO A 92 -0.76 -7.49 0.26
CA PRO A 92 -1.03 -8.89 -0.09
C PRO A 92 -1.26 -9.77 1.17
N GLY A 93 -0.59 -9.49 2.29
CA GLY A 93 -0.80 -10.24 3.54
C GLY A 93 -2.21 -10.10 4.10
N THR A 94 -2.78 -8.89 4.06
CA THR A 94 -4.16 -8.62 4.46
C THR A 94 -5.16 -9.28 3.51
N LEU A 95 -4.88 -9.33 2.20
CA LEU A 95 -5.70 -10.05 1.22
C LEU A 95 -5.73 -11.56 1.48
N VAL A 96 -4.59 -12.20 1.77
CA VAL A 96 -4.56 -13.62 2.17
C VAL A 96 -5.47 -13.84 3.38
N CYS A 97 -5.37 -12.97 4.38
CA CYS A 97 -6.20 -13.07 5.59
C CYS A 97 -7.69 -12.94 5.27
N ILE A 98 -8.07 -12.02 4.38
CA ILE A 98 -9.46 -11.85 3.94
C ILE A 98 -9.94 -13.12 3.23
N PHE A 99 -9.21 -13.60 2.20
CA PHE A 99 -9.61 -14.79 1.45
C PHE A 99 -9.69 -16.05 2.32
N ARG A 100 -8.77 -16.22 3.27
CA ARG A 100 -8.82 -17.32 4.24
C ARG A 100 -10.08 -17.25 5.12
N ASN A 101 -10.43 -16.06 5.63
CA ASN A 101 -11.65 -15.89 6.43
C ASN A 101 -12.90 -16.19 5.58
N LEU A 102 -12.94 -15.75 4.33
CA LEU A 102 -14.05 -16.08 3.42
C LEU A 102 -14.14 -17.58 3.13
N ALA A 103 -13.01 -18.23 2.83
CA ALA A 103 -12.99 -19.67 2.56
C ALA A 103 -13.50 -20.48 3.77
N GLN A 104 -13.17 -20.05 4.99
CA GLN A 104 -13.66 -20.67 6.22
C GLN A 104 -15.19 -20.50 6.42
N VAL A 105 -15.76 -19.37 5.99
CA VAL A 105 -17.20 -19.11 6.11
C VAL A 105 -18.01 -19.79 5.00
N LEU A 106 -17.42 -19.94 3.80
CA LEU A 106 -18.07 -20.57 2.65
C LEU A 106 -18.03 -22.10 2.68
N ASP A 107 -17.07 -22.70 3.39
CA ASP A 107 -17.00 -24.15 3.57
C ASP A 107 -18.08 -24.64 4.55
N THR A 108 -19.28 -24.86 4.02
CA THR A 108 -20.47 -25.33 4.76
C THR A 108 -20.27 -26.70 5.38
N SER A 109 -19.32 -27.50 4.88
CA SER A 109 -18.98 -28.83 5.41
C SER A 109 -18.38 -28.76 6.82
N ARG A 110 -17.72 -27.65 7.18
CA ARG A 110 -17.14 -27.40 8.51
C ARG A 110 -17.87 -26.30 9.30
N ALA A 111 -18.83 -25.61 8.69
CA ALA A 111 -19.56 -24.49 9.29
C ALA A 111 -20.41 -24.85 10.53
N ASN A 112 -20.73 -26.13 10.73
CA ASN A 112 -21.46 -26.60 11.91
C ASN A 112 -20.58 -26.79 13.17
N LEU A 113 -19.25 -26.64 13.06
CA LEU A 113 -18.37 -26.70 14.22
C LEU A 113 -18.23 -25.30 14.82
N VAL A 114 -18.82 -25.09 16.00
CA VAL A 114 -18.58 -23.87 16.79
C VAL A 114 -17.07 -23.74 17.02
N PRO A 115 -16.42 -22.67 16.52
CA PRO A 115 -14.98 -22.52 16.66
C PRO A 115 -14.64 -22.40 18.14
N THR A 116 -13.74 -23.27 18.62
CA THR A 116 -13.22 -23.22 19.98
C THR A 116 -12.54 -21.88 20.25
N GLN A 117 -12.46 -21.46 21.52
CA GLN A 117 -11.78 -20.21 21.87
C GLN A 117 -10.33 -20.18 21.39
N SER A 118 -9.65 -21.33 21.41
CA SER A 118 -8.29 -21.50 20.87
C SER A 118 -8.23 -21.23 19.36
N GLN A 119 -9.21 -21.74 18.57
CA GLN A 119 -9.28 -21.50 17.13
C GLN A 119 -9.50 -20.01 16.80
N ARG A 120 -10.32 -19.31 17.61
CA ARG A 120 -10.58 -17.87 17.45
C ARG A 120 -9.32 -17.04 17.73
N TRP A 121 -8.62 -17.35 18.82
CA TRP A 121 -7.35 -16.71 19.15
C TRP A 121 -6.30 -16.95 18.07
N TRP A 122 -6.14 -18.18 17.62
CA TRP A 122 -5.19 -18.52 16.56
C TRP A 122 -5.46 -17.76 15.26
N ASN A 123 -6.74 -17.64 14.86
CA ASN A 123 -7.13 -16.84 13.71
C ASN A 123 -6.78 -15.36 13.89
N HIS A 124 -7.05 -14.76 15.05
CA HIS A 124 -6.68 -13.38 15.32
C HIS A 124 -5.16 -13.18 15.30
N THR A 125 -4.40 -14.09 15.91
CA THR A 125 -2.92 -14.04 15.91
C THR A 125 -2.36 -14.13 14.51
N MET A 126 -2.91 -15.00 13.64
CA MET A 126 -2.48 -15.08 12.24
C MET A 126 -2.80 -13.79 11.47
N VAL A 127 -3.99 -13.21 11.67
CA VAL A 127 -4.31 -11.93 11.03
C VAL A 127 -3.33 -10.85 11.50
N LEU A 128 -3.07 -10.75 12.81
CA LEU A 128 -2.12 -9.78 13.36
C LEU A 128 -0.70 -9.99 12.83
N SER A 129 -0.28 -11.25 12.68
CA SER A 129 1.07 -11.57 12.18
C SER A 129 1.27 -11.11 10.74
N PHE A 130 0.30 -11.35 9.86
CA PHE A 130 0.41 -10.91 8.46
C PHE A 130 0.14 -9.42 8.27
N CYS A 131 -0.74 -8.82 9.07
CA CYS A 131 -1.13 -7.42 8.92
C CYS A 131 -0.16 -6.43 9.60
N VAL A 132 0.58 -6.87 10.63
CA VAL A 132 1.45 -6.01 11.44
C VAL A 132 2.88 -6.56 11.54
N ILE A 133 3.06 -7.82 11.93
CA ILE A 133 4.41 -8.36 12.20
C ILE A 133 5.23 -8.45 10.90
N ALA A 134 4.64 -9.00 9.84
CA ALA A 134 5.29 -9.10 8.53
C ALA A 134 5.72 -7.74 7.95
N PRO A 135 4.88 -6.68 7.92
CA PRO A 135 5.34 -5.37 7.46
C PRO A 135 6.38 -4.72 8.39
N VAL A 136 6.33 -4.94 9.70
CA VAL A 136 7.38 -4.46 10.62
C VAL A 136 8.71 -5.14 10.33
N ILE A 137 8.72 -6.45 10.10
CA ILE A 137 9.93 -7.18 9.69
C ILE A 137 10.44 -6.62 8.35
N ALA A 138 9.56 -6.36 7.39
CA ALA A 138 9.93 -5.77 6.10
C ALA A 138 10.57 -4.37 6.25
N MET A 139 10.07 -3.54 7.17
CA MET A 139 10.70 -2.25 7.47
C MET A 139 12.10 -2.40 8.05
N LEU A 140 12.29 -3.36 8.95
CA LEU A 140 13.57 -3.64 9.59
C LEU A 140 14.58 -4.19 8.57
N THR A 141 14.17 -5.15 7.75
CA THR A 141 15.06 -5.73 6.72
C THR A 141 15.43 -4.72 5.65
N HIS A 142 14.57 -3.73 5.36
CA HIS A 142 14.90 -2.67 4.41
C HIS A 142 16.16 -1.88 4.77
N TYR A 143 16.54 -1.77 6.05
CA TYR A 143 17.81 -1.13 6.41
C TYR A 143 19.05 -1.81 5.82
N VAL A 144 18.96 -3.09 5.45
CA VAL A 144 20.11 -3.90 5.00
C VAL A 144 20.38 -3.77 3.50
N TYR A 145 19.36 -3.51 2.67
CA TYR A 145 19.45 -3.54 1.20
C TYR A 145 19.11 -2.20 0.53
N GLN A 146 19.18 -1.13 1.30
CA GLN A 146 18.86 0.22 0.88
C GLN A 146 20.10 0.90 0.27
N ALA A 147 20.01 1.25 -1.01
CA ALA A 147 21.12 1.84 -1.77
C ALA A 147 21.44 3.28 -1.33
N ASN A 148 20.39 4.10 -1.27
CA ASN A 148 20.42 5.51 -0.89
C ASN A 148 19.31 5.77 0.13
N ARG A 149 19.40 6.84 0.92
CA ARG A 149 18.45 7.10 2.02
C ARG A 149 17.04 7.34 1.51
N TYR A 150 16.90 8.10 0.42
CA TYR A 150 15.68 8.21 -0.36
C TYR A 150 15.98 8.93 -1.68
N ILE A 151 15.07 8.82 -2.63
CA ILE A 151 15.09 9.62 -3.85
C ILE A 151 13.91 10.58 -3.78
N LEU A 152 14.18 11.87 -3.94
CA LEU A 152 13.16 12.89 -4.00
C LEU A 152 12.83 13.16 -5.48
N TYR A 153 11.56 13.03 -5.85
CA TYR A 153 11.06 13.41 -7.16
C TYR A 153 10.10 14.58 -7.03
N ALA A 154 10.17 15.52 -7.98
CA ALA A 154 9.18 16.58 -8.08
C ALA A 154 7.78 15.96 -8.28
N ILE A 155 6.77 16.51 -7.59
CA ILE A 155 5.36 16.08 -7.64
C ILE A 155 5.07 14.69 -7.00
N ALA A 156 5.89 13.68 -7.27
CA ALA A 156 5.72 12.33 -6.74
C ALA A 156 6.20 12.18 -5.28
N GLY A 157 7.14 13.04 -4.84
CA GLY A 157 7.69 13.08 -3.49
C GLY A 157 8.77 12.03 -3.23
N CYS A 158 8.78 11.47 -2.02
CA CYS A 158 9.83 10.56 -1.56
C CYS A 158 9.62 9.14 -2.10
N LEU A 159 10.69 8.53 -2.63
CA LEU A 159 10.71 7.15 -3.09
C LEU A 159 11.93 6.41 -2.58
N ASN A 160 11.81 5.09 -2.57
CA ASN A 160 12.86 4.20 -2.12
C ASN A 160 13.81 3.86 -3.28
N ASN A 161 15.11 3.69 -2.98
CA ASN A 161 16.09 3.18 -3.94
C ASN A 161 16.52 1.77 -3.55
N TYR A 162 16.41 0.84 -4.50
CA TYR A 162 16.80 -0.55 -4.30
C TYR A 162 18.21 -0.80 -4.82
N ASP A 163 19.05 -1.46 -4.03
CA ASP A 163 20.34 -1.94 -4.52
C ASP A 163 20.17 -3.07 -5.53
N ARG A 164 21.06 -3.14 -6.52
CA ARG A 164 21.17 -4.28 -7.46
C ARG A 164 21.89 -5.47 -6.81
N SER A 165 21.49 -5.82 -5.60
CA SER A 165 22.02 -6.97 -4.88
C SER A 165 21.04 -8.15 -4.96
N TRP A 166 21.56 -9.36 -4.81
CA TRP A 166 20.73 -10.57 -4.72
C TRP A 166 19.79 -10.52 -3.50
N VAL A 167 20.20 -9.81 -2.44
CA VAL A 167 19.42 -9.64 -1.21
C VAL A 167 18.12 -8.90 -1.48
N THR A 168 18.17 -7.81 -2.26
CA THR A 168 16.98 -7.09 -2.73
C THR A 168 16.03 -8.01 -3.48
N LEU A 169 16.55 -8.86 -4.38
CA LEU A 169 15.74 -9.78 -5.17
C LEU A 169 14.95 -10.74 -4.26
N VAL A 170 15.63 -11.33 -3.27
CA VAL A 170 14.99 -12.28 -2.35
C VAL A 170 13.99 -11.60 -1.41
N LEU A 171 14.37 -10.49 -0.78
CA LEU A 171 13.54 -9.88 0.26
C LEU A 171 12.44 -8.98 -0.28
N ALA A 172 12.72 -8.20 -1.33
CA ALA A 172 11.75 -7.24 -1.86
C ALA A 172 10.82 -7.86 -2.92
N TRP A 173 11.26 -8.86 -3.68
CA TRP A 173 10.48 -9.40 -4.81
C TRP A 173 9.91 -10.79 -4.55
N ILE A 174 10.72 -11.74 -4.05
CA ILE A 174 10.27 -13.13 -3.87
C ILE A 174 9.20 -13.22 -2.77
N TRP A 175 9.39 -12.53 -1.63
CA TRP A 175 8.47 -12.63 -0.50
C TRP A 175 7.03 -12.18 -0.84
N PRO A 176 6.82 -10.98 -1.42
CA PRO A 176 5.47 -10.57 -1.84
C PRO A 176 4.86 -11.52 -2.88
N LEU A 177 5.65 -12.09 -3.80
CA LEU A 177 5.16 -13.06 -4.77
C LEU A 177 4.66 -14.35 -4.11
N ILE A 178 5.37 -14.88 -3.11
CA ILE A 178 4.94 -16.06 -2.36
C ILE A 178 3.59 -15.78 -1.67
N ILE A 179 3.44 -14.62 -1.03
CA ILE A 179 2.18 -14.22 -0.37
C ILE A 179 1.05 -14.11 -1.40
N CYS A 180 1.31 -13.51 -2.57
CA CYS A 180 0.34 -13.41 -3.65
C CYS A 180 -0.08 -14.78 -4.19
N LEU A 181 0.85 -15.73 -4.32
CA LEU A 181 0.53 -17.11 -4.74
C LEU A 181 -0.37 -17.82 -3.72
N ILE A 182 -0.08 -17.65 -2.42
CA ILE A 182 -0.93 -18.17 -1.34
C ILE A 182 -2.33 -17.53 -1.40
N ALA A 183 -2.40 -16.22 -1.65
CA ALA A 183 -3.68 -15.51 -1.82
C ALA A 183 -4.48 -16.09 -3.00
N GLY A 184 -3.81 -16.32 -4.14
CA GLY A 184 -4.38 -16.92 -5.34
C GLY A 184 -4.91 -18.32 -5.10
N TYR A 185 -4.20 -19.14 -4.31
CA TYR A 185 -4.65 -20.49 -3.94
C TYR A 185 -5.98 -20.47 -3.15
N TYR A 186 -6.07 -19.65 -2.09
CA TYR A 186 -7.31 -19.51 -1.31
C TYR A 186 -8.45 -18.84 -2.10
N CYS A 187 -8.11 -17.98 -3.07
CA CYS A 187 -9.08 -17.38 -3.97
C CYS A 187 -9.65 -18.43 -4.95
N GLY A 188 -8.79 -19.27 -5.52
CA GLY A 188 -9.18 -20.34 -6.46
C GLY A 188 -10.10 -21.40 -5.84
N SER A 189 -9.95 -21.70 -4.55
CA SER A 189 -10.85 -22.62 -3.83
C SER A 189 -12.24 -22.03 -3.55
N SER A 190 -12.41 -20.70 -3.67
CA SER A 190 -13.63 -19.98 -3.32
C SER A 190 -14.41 -19.58 -4.58
N THR A 191 -14.87 -20.55 -5.35
CA THR A 191 -15.55 -20.39 -6.66
C THR A 191 -16.83 -19.53 -6.63
N GLY A 192 -17.40 -19.19 -5.46
CA GLY A 192 -18.67 -18.48 -5.34
C GLY A 192 -18.62 -16.96 -5.12
N VAL A 193 -17.50 -16.36 -4.69
CA VAL A 193 -17.47 -14.92 -4.24
C VAL A 193 -16.63 -14.02 -5.14
N TRP A 194 -16.31 -14.50 -6.35
CA TRP A 194 -15.51 -13.78 -7.33
C TRP A 194 -15.98 -12.36 -7.58
N TYR A 195 -17.30 -12.11 -7.68
CA TYR A 195 -17.84 -10.83 -8.14
C TYR A 195 -17.80 -9.68 -7.12
N LEU A 196 -18.10 -9.93 -5.84
CA LEU A 196 -18.19 -8.87 -4.81
C LEU A 196 -16.81 -8.47 -4.28
N ALA A 197 -15.91 -9.43 -4.07
CA ALA A 197 -14.52 -9.14 -3.73
C ALA A 197 -13.80 -8.46 -4.89
N PHE A 198 -14.05 -8.86 -6.14
CA PHE A 198 -13.50 -8.17 -7.31
C PHE A 198 -13.98 -6.74 -7.45
N LEU A 199 -15.20 -6.36 -7.05
CA LEU A 199 -15.69 -5.00 -7.30
C LEU A 199 -15.08 -3.96 -6.36
N VAL A 200 -15.00 -4.25 -5.06
CA VAL A 200 -14.39 -3.35 -4.07
C VAL A 200 -12.87 -3.34 -4.20
N VAL A 201 -12.27 -4.49 -4.49
CA VAL A 201 -10.85 -4.57 -4.83
C VAL A 201 -10.61 -3.92 -6.20
N LYS A 202 -11.41 -4.14 -7.25
CA LYS A 202 -11.22 -3.44 -8.55
C LYS A 202 -11.33 -1.94 -8.42
N ALA A 203 -12.28 -1.39 -7.67
CA ALA A 203 -12.43 0.07 -7.59
C ALA A 203 -11.22 0.71 -6.89
N ASN A 204 -10.81 0.17 -5.73
CA ASN A 204 -9.63 0.64 -5.02
C ASN A 204 -8.32 0.30 -5.74
N LEU A 205 -8.21 -0.89 -6.33
CA LEU A 205 -7.06 -1.33 -7.10
C LEU A 205 -6.97 -0.57 -8.43
N TRP A 206 -8.08 -0.20 -9.06
CA TRP A 206 -8.08 0.65 -10.25
C TRP A 206 -7.65 2.07 -9.87
N LEU A 207 -8.14 2.63 -8.77
CA LEU A 207 -7.65 3.90 -8.23
C LEU A 207 -6.17 3.84 -7.88
N VAL A 208 -5.69 2.76 -7.25
CA VAL A 208 -4.28 2.57 -6.89
C VAL A 208 -3.42 2.30 -8.12
N ILE A 209 -3.89 1.55 -9.11
CA ILE A 209 -3.20 1.33 -10.39
C ILE A 209 -3.15 2.65 -11.16
N VAL A 210 -4.23 3.43 -11.17
CA VAL A 210 -4.28 4.76 -11.80
C VAL A 210 -3.33 5.71 -11.07
N LEU A 211 -3.35 5.76 -9.74
CA LEU A 211 -2.42 6.56 -8.93
C LEU A 211 -0.97 6.11 -9.13
N HIS A 212 -0.70 4.80 -9.16
CA HIS A 212 0.63 4.27 -9.41
C HIS A 212 1.09 4.53 -10.84
N ARG A 213 0.19 4.46 -11.83
CA ARG A 213 0.50 4.80 -13.23
C ARG A 213 0.72 6.30 -13.39
N LEU A 214 -0.08 7.14 -12.74
CA LEU A 214 0.11 8.59 -12.71
C LEU A 214 1.42 8.95 -12.00
N LYS A 215 1.76 8.26 -10.91
CA LYS A 215 3.04 8.42 -10.21
C LYS A 215 4.20 7.96 -11.10
N MET A 216 4.10 6.82 -11.80
CA MET A 216 5.10 6.37 -12.78
C MET A 216 5.25 7.33 -13.97
N LEU A 217 4.14 7.88 -14.47
CA LEU A 217 4.15 8.90 -15.53
C LEU A 217 4.86 10.17 -15.05
N SER A 218 4.57 10.60 -13.81
CA SER A 218 5.27 11.71 -13.16
C SER A 218 6.75 11.44 -13.01
N LEU A 219 7.15 10.21 -12.63
CA LEU A 219 8.57 9.83 -12.51
C LEU A 219 9.34 9.89 -13.84
N CYS A 220 8.70 9.59 -14.97
CA CYS A 220 9.34 9.70 -16.28
C CYS A 220 9.57 11.15 -16.73
N THR A 221 8.76 12.09 -16.24
CA THR A 221 8.82 13.50 -16.64
C THR A 221 9.49 14.41 -15.60
N ALA A 222 9.54 13.97 -14.34
CA ALA A 222 10.00 14.78 -13.21
C ALA A 222 11.52 14.75 -13.02
N ARG A 223 12.05 15.89 -12.57
CA ARG A 223 13.43 15.98 -12.07
C ARG A 223 13.56 15.18 -10.76
N SER A 224 14.72 14.57 -10.54
CA SER A 224 15.01 13.78 -9.33
C SER A 224 16.28 14.26 -8.63
N ARG A 225 16.32 14.12 -7.30
CA ARG A 225 17.49 14.34 -6.46
C ARG A 225 17.71 13.13 -5.56
N PHE A 226 18.96 12.69 -5.47
CA PHE A 226 19.40 11.58 -4.63
C PHE A 226 19.97 12.09 -3.31
N PHE A 227 19.62 11.42 -2.20
CA PHE A 227 20.11 11.71 -0.85
C PHE A 227 20.68 10.47 -0.15
#